data_AF-A0A645DMG6-F1
#
_entry.id   AF-A0A645DMG6-F1
#
_cell.length_a   1.000
_cell.length_b   1.000
_cell.length_c   1.000
_cell.angle_alpha   90.00
_cell.angle_beta   90.00
_cell.angle_gamma   90.00
#
_symmetry.space_group_name_H-M   'P 1'
#
loop_
_entity.id
_entity.type
_entity.pdbx_description
1 polymer ?
#
loop_
_entity_poly.entity_id
_entity_poly.type
_entity_poly.pdbx_seq_one_letter_code
_entity_poly.pdbx_strand_id
1 'polypeptide(L)'
;MKIIGKTNTIKFKITNLKPGVCALVMESSGKIEFNAKDKYIYMSSINNMVSDLSTMESQVAITTENKKITVENLSDESLNTVYVYYKTVSSGGCYLGGITYRAKLENVEGGKSVSSNTIHFSNKNSEILKVESVKE
;
A
#
# COMPACT_ATOMS: atom_id res chain seq x y z
N MET A 1 12.10 -41.23 12.81
CA MET A 1 11.36 -41.30 11.54
C MET A 1 11.68 -40.06 10.72
N LYS A 2 12.51 -40.18 9.68
CA LYS A 2 12.95 -39.04 8.86
C LYS A 2 11.91 -38.87 7.75
N ILE A 3 10.98 -37.93 7.91
CA ILE A 3 10.03 -37.61 6.84
C ILE A 3 10.83 -36.89 5.75
N ILE A 4 11.23 -37.62 4.71
CA ILE A 4 11.78 -37.03 3.49
C ILE A 4 10.58 -36.58 2.65
N GLY A 5 10.06 -35.39 2.99
CA GLY A 5 9.10 -34.66 2.18
C GLY A 5 9.81 -33.56 1.40
N LYS A 6 9.31 -33.18 0.22
CA LYS A 6 9.75 -31.96 -0.46
C LYS A 6 9.54 -30.77 0.48
N THR A 7 10.62 -30.20 1.00
CA THR A 7 10.58 -28.94 1.72
C THR A 7 10.65 -27.81 0.71
N ASN A 8 9.53 -27.13 0.48
CA ASN A 8 9.49 -25.92 -0.34
C ASN A 8 9.53 -24.69 0.57
N THR A 9 10.28 -23.66 0.18
CA THR A 9 10.22 -22.36 0.85
C THR A 9 9.11 -21.52 0.25
N ILE A 10 8.12 -21.19 1.08
CA ILE A 10 7.03 -20.27 0.74
C ILE A 10 7.51 -18.86 1.05
N LYS A 11 7.40 -17.95 0.08
CA LYS A 11 7.82 -16.56 0.24
C LYS A 11 6.63 -15.63 0.08
N PHE A 12 6.56 -14.62 0.93
CA PHE A 12 5.57 -13.55 0.85
C PHE A 12 6.30 -12.22 0.75
N LYS A 13 5.73 -11.29 -0.03
CA LYS A 13 6.24 -9.93 -0.16
C LYS A 13 5.16 -8.96 0.27
N ILE A 14 5.51 -8.06 1.17
CA ILE A 14 4.59 -7.08 1.74
C ILE A 14 5.29 -5.74 1.80
N THR A 15 4.63 -4.68 1.35
CA THR A 15 5.09 -3.29 1.48
C THR A 15 4.15 -2.52 2.41
N ASN A 16 4.69 -1.55 3.15
CA ASN A 16 3.96 -0.62 4.04
C ASN A 16 2.90 -1.31 4.93
N LEU A 17 3.27 -2.41 5.59
CA LEU A 17 2.45 -3.04 6.61
C LEU A 17 2.58 -2.24 7.92
N LYS A 18 1.49 -1.65 8.40
CA LYS A 18 1.50 -0.92 9.68
C LYS A 18 1.70 -1.88 10.86
N PRO A 19 2.22 -1.41 12.01
CA PRO A 19 2.20 -2.20 13.23
C PRO A 19 0.77 -2.59 13.62
N GLY A 20 0.59 -3.83 14.08
CA GLY A 20 -0.71 -4.31 14.59
C GLY A 20 -1.77 -4.66 13.53
N VAL A 21 -1.47 -4.51 12.23
CA VAL A 21 -2.37 -4.93 11.14
C VAL A 21 -1.89 -6.19 10.44
N CYS A 22 -2.85 -6.89 9.82
CA CYS A 22 -2.62 -8.09 9.02
C CYS A 22 -2.70 -7.79 7.52
N ALA A 23 -2.23 -8.72 6.68
CA ALA A 23 -2.44 -8.69 5.24
C ALA A 23 -2.79 -10.08 4.71
N LEU A 24 -3.75 -10.12 3.79
CA LEU A 24 -4.04 -11.31 2.97
C LEU A 24 -3.18 -11.25 1.72
N VAL A 25 -2.24 -12.19 1.58
CA VAL A 25 -1.22 -12.16 0.55
C VAL A 25 -1.10 -13.49 -0.17
N MET A 26 -0.81 -13.43 -1.48
CA MET A 26 -0.47 -14.62 -2.26
C MET A 26 1.00 -14.96 -2.09
N GLU A 27 1.31 -16.26 -2.16
CA GLU A 27 2.69 -16.72 -2.26
C GLU A 27 3.35 -16.11 -3.50
N SER A 28 4.56 -15.58 -3.33
CA SER A 28 5.20 -14.68 -4.29
C SER A 28 5.64 -15.33 -5.61
N SER A 29 5.80 -16.66 -5.64
CA SER A 29 6.13 -17.40 -6.86
C SER A 29 4.89 -17.79 -7.67
N GLY A 30 3.71 -17.87 -7.03
CA GLY A 30 2.47 -18.36 -7.63
C GLY A 30 2.49 -19.86 -7.96
N LYS A 31 3.51 -20.60 -7.52
CA LYS A 31 3.70 -22.02 -7.84
C LYS A 31 3.25 -22.99 -6.74
N ILE A 32 2.95 -22.46 -5.57
CA ILE A 32 2.58 -23.25 -4.39
C ILE A 32 1.09 -23.06 -4.16
N GLU A 33 0.32 -24.11 -4.41
CA GLU A 33 -1.10 -24.15 -4.07
C GLU A 33 -1.28 -24.35 -2.56
N PHE A 34 -2.28 -23.66 -2.00
CA PHE A 34 -2.62 -23.84 -0.60
C PHE A 34 -3.21 -25.22 -0.33
N ASN A 35 -2.73 -25.88 0.72
CA ASN A 35 -3.30 -27.11 1.23
C ASN A 35 -3.50 -27.02 2.75
N ALA A 36 -4.73 -27.27 3.21
CA ALA A 36 -5.09 -27.20 4.62
C ALA A 36 -4.45 -28.30 5.49
N LYS A 37 -3.93 -29.36 4.89
CA LYS A 37 -3.25 -30.47 5.58
C LYS A 37 -1.74 -30.23 5.75
N ASP A 38 -1.20 -29.23 5.06
CA ASP A 38 0.22 -28.91 5.16
C ASP A 38 0.56 -28.32 6.53
N LYS A 39 1.78 -28.59 6.99
CA LYS A 39 2.34 -28.01 8.20
C LYS A 39 3.33 -26.93 7.83
N TYR A 40 3.11 -25.73 8.38
CA TYR A 40 3.94 -24.56 8.11
C TYR A 40 4.83 -24.27 9.31
N ILE A 41 6.09 -23.93 9.06
CA ILE A 41 7.04 -23.48 10.07
C ILE A 41 7.53 -22.11 9.63
N TYR A 42 7.42 -21.12 10.52
CA TYR A 42 8.02 -19.81 10.26
C TYR A 42 9.54 -19.95 10.24
N MET A 43 10.15 -19.50 9.14
CA MET A 43 11.61 -19.57 8.98
C MET A 43 12.29 -18.27 9.41
N SER A 44 12.01 -17.19 8.70
CA SER A 44 12.66 -15.89 8.89
C SER A 44 11.89 -14.79 8.16
N SER A 45 12.16 -13.53 8.51
CA SER A 45 11.73 -12.37 7.74
C SER A 45 12.89 -11.40 7.54
N ILE A 46 12.88 -10.71 6.41
CA ILE A 46 13.78 -9.58 6.12
C ILE A 46 12.86 -8.37 6.04
N ASN A 47 13.06 -7.41 6.93
CA ASN A 47 12.19 -6.25 7.07
C ASN A 47 13.02 -4.98 6.93
N ASN A 48 12.48 -3.99 6.22
CA ASN A 48 12.98 -2.63 6.22
C ASN A 48 11.93 -1.75 6.90
N MET A 49 12.27 -1.20 8.07
CA MET A 49 11.35 -0.38 8.85
C MET A 49 11.57 1.09 8.53
N VAL A 50 10.47 1.80 8.27
CA VAL A 50 10.45 3.25 8.16
C VAL A 50 9.68 3.76 9.38
N SER A 51 10.28 4.70 10.11
CA SER A 51 9.73 5.21 11.38
C SER A 51 8.49 6.07 11.19
N ASP A 52 8.35 6.69 10.02
CA ASP A 52 7.22 7.58 9.71
C ASP A 52 6.86 7.54 8.22
N LEU A 53 5.57 7.60 7.92
CA LEU A 53 5.01 7.74 6.58
C LEU A 53 4.21 9.04 6.54
N SER A 54 4.88 10.13 6.19
CA SER A 54 4.23 11.44 6.12
C SER A 54 3.05 11.44 5.15
N THR A 55 1.97 12.09 5.57
CA THR A 55 0.79 12.41 4.76
C THR A 55 0.84 13.83 4.19
N MET A 56 1.92 14.58 4.45
CA MET A 56 2.10 15.97 4.01
C MET A 56 0.94 16.92 4.39
N GLU A 57 0.24 16.67 5.50
CA GLU A 57 -0.97 17.41 5.91
C GLU A 57 -0.79 18.93 6.04
N SER A 58 0.43 19.42 6.26
CA SER A 58 0.72 20.85 6.29
C SER A 58 0.83 21.50 4.90
N GLN A 59 0.95 20.70 3.83
CA GLN A 59 1.15 21.15 2.45
C GLN A 59 0.01 20.74 1.52
N VAL A 60 -0.70 19.65 1.84
CA VAL A 60 -1.79 19.15 1.00
C VAL A 60 -3.02 18.76 1.81
N ALA A 61 -4.19 18.98 1.22
CA ALA A 61 -5.44 18.38 1.67
C ALA A 61 -5.86 17.29 0.68
N ILE A 62 -6.34 16.15 1.20
CA ILE A 62 -6.84 15.06 0.37
C ILE A 62 -8.33 14.89 0.57
N THR A 63 -9.07 14.87 -0.54
CA THR A 63 -10.48 14.47 -0.57
C THR A 63 -10.66 13.26 -1.49
N THR A 64 -11.63 12.42 -1.16
CA THR A 64 -11.84 11.15 -1.86
C THR A 64 -13.32 10.90 -2.15
N GLU A 65 -13.61 10.38 -3.33
CA GLU A 65 -14.97 10.11 -3.78
C GLU A 65 -14.98 8.89 -4.70
N ASN A 66 -15.64 7.81 -4.29
CA ASN A 66 -15.62 6.53 -5.00
C ASN A 66 -14.18 6.10 -5.30
N LYS A 67 -13.77 6.16 -6.58
CA LYS A 67 -12.44 5.77 -7.09
C LYS A 67 -11.48 6.96 -7.28
N LYS A 68 -11.96 8.17 -7.02
CA LYS A 68 -11.26 9.42 -7.25
C LYS A 68 -10.54 9.86 -5.98
N ILE A 69 -9.28 10.23 -6.15
CA ILE A 69 -8.46 10.91 -5.14
C ILE A 69 -8.19 12.32 -5.68
N THR A 70 -8.45 13.33 -4.87
CA THR A 70 -8.15 14.73 -5.17
C THR A 70 -7.11 15.22 -4.17
N VAL A 71 -6.05 15.84 -4.67
CA VAL A 71 -5.04 16.54 -3.88
C VAL A 71 -5.20 18.03 -4.12
N GLU A 72 -5.40 18.79 -3.06
CA GLU A 72 -5.32 20.25 -3.03
C GLU A 72 -3.96 20.65 -2.47
N ASN A 73 -3.23 21.49 -3.18
CA ASN A 73 -2.01 22.10 -2.69
C ASN A 73 -2.34 23.33 -1.85
N LEU A 74 -2.02 23.27 -0.56
CA LEU A 74 -2.27 24.34 0.41
C LEU A 74 -1.15 25.38 0.45
N SER A 75 -0.05 25.15 -0.28
CA SER A 75 1.07 26.07 -0.41
C SER A 75 1.00 26.89 -1.70
N ASP A 76 1.78 27.96 -1.77
CA ASP A 76 1.94 28.78 -2.98
C ASP A 76 2.98 28.17 -3.96
N GLU A 77 3.78 27.20 -3.51
CA GLU A 77 4.80 26.54 -4.34
C GLU A 77 4.20 25.37 -5.14
N SER A 78 4.65 25.18 -6.38
CA SER A 78 4.32 23.97 -7.14
C SER A 78 4.94 22.73 -6.50
N LEU A 79 4.12 21.69 -6.32
CA LEU A 79 4.56 20.36 -5.89
C LEU A 79 4.93 19.44 -7.06
N ASN A 80 4.75 19.91 -8.31
CA ASN A 80 4.96 19.16 -9.55
C ASN A 80 4.18 17.83 -9.56
N THR A 81 4.84 16.72 -9.20
CA THR A 81 4.21 15.41 -9.09
C THR A 81 3.98 15.05 -7.62
N VAL A 82 2.74 14.72 -7.28
CA VAL A 82 2.35 14.14 -5.99
C VAL A 82 1.95 12.68 -6.19
N TYR A 83 2.48 11.80 -5.34
CA TYR A 83 2.04 10.42 -5.22
C TYR A 83 1.28 10.20 -3.92
N VAL A 84 0.06 9.65 -4.04
CA VAL A 84 -0.75 9.23 -2.89
C VAL A 84 -0.72 7.71 -2.81
N TYR A 85 -0.10 7.17 -1.76
CA TYR A 85 0.02 5.74 -1.53
C TYR A 85 -1.12 5.23 -0.67
N TYR A 86 -1.72 4.11 -1.07
CA TYR A 86 -2.87 3.55 -0.36
C TYR A 86 -2.90 2.03 -0.42
N LYS A 87 -3.65 1.44 0.52
CA LYS A 87 -4.00 0.02 0.55
C LYS A 87 -5.48 -0.19 0.69
N THR A 88 -5.99 -1.22 0.04
CA THR A 88 -7.36 -1.69 0.25
C THR A 88 -7.40 -2.52 1.53
N VAL A 89 -8.42 -2.29 2.36
CA VAL A 89 -8.66 -2.94 3.64
C VAL A 89 -9.87 -3.86 3.49
N SER A 90 -9.75 -5.08 4.01
CA SER A 90 -10.86 -6.03 4.10
C SER A 90 -11.81 -5.62 5.23
N SER A 91 -13.01 -6.20 5.24
CA SER A 91 -13.96 -6.01 6.36
C SER A 91 -13.40 -6.48 7.70
N GLY A 92 -12.41 -7.38 7.71
CA GLY A 92 -11.72 -7.87 8.91
C GLY A 92 -10.51 -7.03 9.33
N GLY A 93 -10.28 -5.86 8.72
CA GLY A 93 -9.18 -4.96 9.06
C GLY A 93 -7.80 -5.39 8.54
N CYS A 94 -7.72 -6.42 7.68
CA CYS A 94 -6.47 -6.79 7.02
C CYS A 94 -6.33 -6.08 5.67
N TYR A 95 -5.10 -5.74 5.28
CA TYR A 95 -4.84 -5.31 3.92
C TYR A 95 -5.08 -6.42 2.89
N LEU A 96 -5.73 -6.08 1.79
CA LEU A 96 -5.91 -6.95 0.64
C LEU A 96 -4.71 -6.81 -0.29
N GLY A 97 -3.83 -7.81 -0.26
CA GLY A 97 -2.64 -7.87 -1.09
C GLY A 97 -1.37 -7.37 -0.40
N GLY A 98 -0.24 -7.83 -0.93
CA GLY A 98 1.09 -7.50 -0.41
C GLY A 98 1.57 -6.11 -0.82
N ILE A 99 1.18 -5.65 -2.00
CA ILE A 99 1.68 -4.41 -2.60
C ILE A 99 0.91 -3.18 -2.12
N THR A 100 1.58 -2.03 -2.14
CA THR A 100 0.98 -0.71 -1.93
C THR A 100 0.73 -0.07 -3.28
N TYR A 101 -0.49 0.40 -3.52
CA TYR A 101 -0.83 1.12 -4.74
C TYR A 101 -0.45 2.60 -4.60
N ARG A 102 -0.30 3.30 -5.72
CA ARG A 102 -0.13 4.76 -5.73
C ARG A 102 -0.95 5.41 -6.83
N ALA A 103 -1.58 6.53 -6.52
CA ALA A 103 -2.11 7.47 -7.51
C ALA A 103 -1.01 8.47 -7.86
N LYS A 104 -0.76 8.71 -9.15
CA LYS A 104 0.07 9.81 -9.63
C LYS A 104 -0.84 11.00 -9.95
N LEU A 105 -0.47 12.17 -9.45
CA LEU A 105 -1.08 13.46 -9.78
C LEU A 105 0.03 14.39 -10.24
N GLU A 106 -0.11 14.93 -11.45
CA GLU A 106 0.88 15.80 -12.08
C GLU A 106 0.37 17.24 -12.13
N ASN A 107 1.30 18.20 -12.29
CA ASN A 107 1.00 19.64 -12.37
C ASN A 107 0.21 20.14 -11.15
N VAL A 108 0.63 19.72 -9.95
CA VAL A 108 0.03 20.15 -8.69
C VAL A 108 0.55 21.54 -8.31
N GLU A 109 0.03 22.56 -9.00
CA GLU A 109 0.36 23.97 -8.81
C GLU A 109 -0.10 24.50 -7.43
N GLY A 110 0.50 25.59 -6.97
CA GLY A 110 0.15 26.24 -5.70
C GLY A 110 -1.32 26.68 -5.65
N GLY A 111 -2.00 26.38 -4.54
CA GLY A 111 -3.41 26.71 -4.34
C GLY A 111 -4.40 26.00 -5.29
N LYS A 112 -3.97 24.97 -6.04
CA LYS A 112 -4.81 24.23 -6.99
C LYS A 112 -5.11 22.82 -6.52
N SER A 113 -6.21 22.28 -7.05
CA SER A 113 -6.63 20.89 -6.84
C SER A 113 -6.50 20.08 -8.12
N VAL A 114 -5.92 18.89 -8.00
CA VAL A 114 -5.78 17.91 -9.09
C VAL A 114 -6.44 16.62 -8.65
N SER A 115 -7.14 15.94 -9.57
CA SER A 115 -7.79 14.66 -9.30
C SER A 115 -7.26 13.54 -10.17
N SER A 116 -7.24 12.33 -9.63
CA SER A 116 -6.92 11.10 -10.35
C SER A 116 -7.93 10.00 -10.03
N ASN A 117 -8.39 9.30 -11.07
CA ASN A 117 -9.23 8.10 -10.93
C ASN A 117 -8.35 6.85 -10.93
N THR A 118 -8.50 6.00 -9.92
CA THR A 118 -7.69 4.79 -9.81
C THR A 118 -8.56 3.55 -9.67
N ILE A 119 -8.21 2.49 -10.41
CA ILE A 119 -9.06 1.29 -10.53
C ILE A 119 -9.15 0.52 -9.20
N HIS A 120 -8.06 0.56 -8.41
CA HIS A 120 -7.92 -0.20 -7.17
C HIS A 120 -8.28 0.59 -5.90
N PHE A 121 -8.54 1.89 -6.00
CA PHE A 121 -8.96 2.68 -4.85
C PHE A 121 -10.47 2.62 -4.65
N SER A 122 -10.88 2.70 -3.39
CA SER A 122 -12.25 3.00 -3.01
C SER A 122 -12.25 3.78 -1.71
N ASN A 123 -12.93 4.92 -1.69
CA ASN A 123 -13.05 5.79 -0.51
C ASN A 123 -13.73 5.11 0.69
N LYS A 124 -14.39 3.96 0.49
CA LYS A 124 -15.05 3.20 1.56
C LYS A 124 -14.14 2.21 2.27
N ASN A 125 -13.13 1.69 1.58
CA ASN A 125 -12.32 0.57 2.07
C ASN A 125 -10.86 0.67 1.66
N SER A 126 -10.38 1.87 1.36
CA SER A 126 -8.96 2.13 1.14
C SER A 126 -8.45 3.10 2.19
N GLU A 127 -7.24 2.83 2.67
CA GLU A 127 -6.53 3.66 3.62
C GLU A 127 -5.36 4.34 2.91
N ILE A 128 -5.26 5.66 3.03
CA ILE A 128 -4.09 6.41 2.60
C ILE A 128 -2.98 6.20 3.64
N LEU A 129 -1.80 5.82 3.16
CA LEU A 129 -0.67 5.45 4.00
C LEU A 129 0.44 6.50 3.98
N LYS A 130 0.66 7.14 2.84
CA LYS A 130 1.76 8.08 2.62
C LYS A 130 1.39 9.04 1.49
N VAL A 131 1.85 10.27 1.57
CA VAL A 131 1.88 11.22 0.46
C VAL A 131 3.32 11.67 0.28
N GLU A 132 3.76 11.80 -0.98
CA GLU A 132 5.05 12.38 -1.29
C GLU A 132 4.93 13.28 -2.50
N SER A 133 5.66 14.40 -2.50
CA SER A 133 5.96 15.16 -3.70
C SER A 133 7.35 14.80 -4.19
N VAL A 134 7.53 14.77 -5.50
CA VAL A 134 8.83 14.59 -6.15
C VAL A 134 9.11 15.84 -6.96
N LYS A 135 10.14 16.59 -6.56
CA LYS A 135 10.69 17.68 -7.36
C LYS A 135 11.61 17.04 -8.41
N GLU A 136 11.23 17.17 -9.69
CA GLU A 136 12.14 16.86 -10.82
C GLU A 136 13.23 17.91 -10.94
#